data_AF-A0A9W9WWZ6-F1
#
_entry.id   AF-A0A9W9WWZ6-F1
#
_cell.length_a   1.000
_cell.length_b   1.000
_cell.length_c   1.000
_cell.angle_alpha   90.00
_cell.angle_beta   90.00
_cell.angle_gamma   90.00
#
_symmetry.space_group_name_H-M   'P 1'
#
loop_
_entity.id
_entity.type
_entity.pdbx_description
1 polymer ?
#
loop_
_entity_poly.entity_id
_entity_poly.type
_entity_poly.pdbx_seq_one_letter_code
_entity_poly.pdbx_strand_id
1 'polypeptide(L)'
;MPELDDVELTEITFCKKLFTSTYSVIFLVSVRNQTCIMKVHHGRGPRRYYEPENRELDIHVLESTAYTRLKDRGLCDRRIVPNYLGSIRKFDPFLCQPHLKMFLDDEYPPSAIFLEYIAGLEMISLENYTEQRIDNLIEGIRQIHKALVQHRDPKPRNMMVVADTPETVVWLDFDRAETYDEDKITAEQKDLLDEEEVIVKRVQNLPG
;
A
#
# COMPACT_ATOMS: atom_id res chain seq x y z
N MET A 1 9.81 -7.69 12.46
CA MET A 1 10.51 -8.24 11.28
C MET A 1 11.64 -7.31 10.93
N PRO A 2 12.84 -7.82 10.59
CA PRO A 2 13.94 -6.97 10.15
C PRO A 2 13.60 -6.25 8.84
N GLU A 3 14.20 -5.07 8.69
CA GLU A 3 14.11 -4.26 7.49
C GLU A 3 14.90 -4.91 6.35
N LEU A 4 14.44 -4.65 5.14
CA LEU A 4 14.98 -5.10 3.87
C LEU A 4 15.58 -3.89 3.16
N ASP A 5 16.62 -3.34 3.77
CA ASP A 5 17.44 -2.29 3.16
C ASP A 5 18.47 -2.89 2.21
N ASP A 6 18.76 -2.15 1.14
CA ASP A 6 19.77 -2.49 0.13
C ASP A 6 19.63 -3.94 -0.37
N VAL A 7 18.41 -4.34 -0.73
CA VAL A 7 18.16 -5.69 -1.27
C VAL A 7 18.71 -5.79 -2.67
N GLU A 8 19.60 -6.77 -2.87
CA GLU A 8 20.08 -7.16 -4.18
C GLU A 8 19.07 -8.09 -4.87
N LEU A 9 18.89 -7.97 -6.18
CA LEU A 9 17.92 -8.80 -6.91
C LEU A 9 18.20 -10.30 -6.80
N THR A 10 19.48 -10.67 -6.64
CA THR A 10 19.92 -12.06 -6.47
C THR A 10 19.51 -12.66 -5.12
N GLU A 11 19.15 -11.83 -4.14
CA GLU A 11 18.64 -12.28 -2.83
C GLU A 11 17.14 -12.63 -2.88
N ILE A 12 16.45 -12.29 -3.98
CA ILE A 12 14.99 -12.46 -4.11
C ILE A 12 14.68 -13.82 -4.71
N THR A 13 13.99 -14.66 -3.93
CA THR A 13 13.39 -15.89 -4.43
C THR A 13 11.90 -15.70 -4.65
N PHE A 14 11.43 -15.82 -5.89
CA PHE A 14 10.01 -15.71 -6.22
C PHE A 14 9.27 -17.01 -5.87
N CYS A 15 8.37 -16.95 -4.88
CA CYS A 15 7.62 -18.12 -4.42
C CYS A 15 6.29 -18.29 -5.19
N LYS A 16 5.51 -17.21 -5.32
CA LYS A 16 4.19 -17.25 -5.97
C LYS A 16 3.81 -15.88 -6.53
N LYS A 17 3.21 -15.85 -7.73
CA LYS A 17 2.52 -14.65 -8.23
C LYS A 17 1.11 -14.61 -7.62
N LEU A 18 0.80 -13.55 -6.88
CA LEU A 18 -0.47 -13.39 -6.17
C LEU A 18 -1.49 -12.62 -7.02
N PHE A 19 -1.05 -11.53 -7.64
CA PHE A 19 -1.94 -10.65 -8.40
C PHE A 19 -1.20 -9.94 -9.53
N THR A 20 -1.91 -9.54 -10.57
CA THR A 20 -1.39 -8.74 -11.68
C THR A 20 -2.48 -7.79 -12.15
N SER A 21 -2.09 -6.52 -12.33
CA SER A 21 -2.93 -5.47 -12.90
C SER A 21 -2.20 -4.81 -14.08
N THR A 22 -2.83 -3.80 -14.67
CA THR A 22 -2.19 -2.92 -15.68
C THR A 22 -1.11 -2.00 -15.10
N TYR A 23 -1.03 -1.86 -13.77
CA TYR A 23 -0.12 -0.92 -13.11
C TYR A 23 0.96 -1.61 -12.27
N SER A 24 0.72 -2.86 -11.85
CA SER A 24 1.58 -3.55 -10.90
C SER A 24 1.43 -5.07 -10.91
N VAL A 25 2.44 -5.75 -10.35
CA VAL A 25 2.40 -7.18 -10.05
C VAL A 25 2.75 -7.40 -8.59
N ILE A 26 2.01 -8.30 -7.94
CA ILE A 26 2.23 -8.66 -6.54
C ILE A 26 2.73 -10.11 -6.49
N PHE A 27 3.84 -10.31 -5.80
CA PHE A 27 4.45 -11.62 -5.56
C PHE A 27 4.55 -11.89 -4.07
N LEU A 28 4.41 -13.16 -3.71
CA LEU A 28 5.00 -13.71 -2.50
C LEU A 28 6.45 -14.08 -2.83
N VAL A 29 7.40 -13.55 -2.06
CA VAL A 29 8.83 -13.80 -2.23
C VAL A 29 9.48 -14.20 -0.91
N SER A 30 10.67 -14.79 -0.98
CA SER A 30 11.57 -14.94 0.15
C SER A 30 12.82 -14.09 -0.12
N VAL A 31 13.15 -13.21 0.81
CA VAL A 31 14.35 -12.36 0.78
C VAL A 31 15.09 -12.56 2.09
N ARG A 32 16.38 -12.93 2.06
CA ARG A 32 17.19 -13.19 3.27
C ARG A 32 16.50 -14.14 4.28
N ASN A 33 15.88 -15.23 3.77
CA ASN A 33 15.08 -16.20 4.54
C ASN A 33 13.80 -15.66 5.19
N GLN A 34 13.34 -14.47 4.79
CA GLN A 34 12.10 -13.87 5.25
C GLN A 34 11.06 -13.87 4.13
N THR A 35 9.89 -14.46 4.40
CA THR A 35 8.75 -14.41 3.48
C THR A 35 8.07 -13.05 3.57
N CYS A 36 7.90 -12.39 2.42
CA CYS A 36 7.25 -11.09 2.33
C CYS A 36 6.52 -10.90 1.00
N ILE A 37 5.75 -9.82 0.91
CA ILE A 37 5.12 -9.37 -0.32
C ILE A 37 6.09 -8.45 -1.06
N MET A 38 6.33 -8.74 -2.33
CA MET A 38 6.98 -7.82 -3.27
C MET A 38 5.92 -7.28 -4.23
N LYS A 39 5.67 -5.97 -4.17
CA LYS A 39 4.79 -5.27 -5.11
C LYS A 39 5.63 -4.46 -6.07
N VAL A 40 5.56 -4.79 -7.35
CA VAL A 40 6.37 -4.20 -8.43
C VAL A 40 5.49 -3.26 -9.26
N HIS A 41 5.94 -2.03 -9.45
CA HIS A 41 5.26 -0.98 -10.22
C HIS A 41 6.04 -0.69 -11.50
N HIS A 42 5.30 -0.33 -12.55
CA HIS A 42 5.90 0.23 -13.77
C HIS A 42 6.71 1.48 -13.43
N GLY A 43 7.85 1.64 -14.10
CA GLY A 43 8.69 2.81 -13.93
C GLY A 43 8.00 4.07 -14.45
N ARG A 44 8.16 5.17 -13.72
CA ARG A 44 7.68 6.48 -14.18
C ARG A 44 8.82 7.29 -14.79
N GLY A 45 8.53 7.87 -15.95
CA GLY A 45 9.39 8.88 -16.57
C GLY A 45 9.36 10.23 -15.88
N PRO A 46 10.04 11.24 -16.43
CA PRO A 46 9.99 12.62 -15.94
C PRO A 46 8.56 13.19 -16.06
N ARG A 47 8.28 14.22 -15.25
CA ARG A 47 7.00 14.94 -15.32
C ARG A 47 6.86 15.63 -16.68
N ARG A 48 5.69 15.49 -17.29
CA ARG A 48 5.31 16.11 -18.57
C ARG A 48 4.70 17.48 -18.31
N TYR A 49 4.83 18.40 -19.27
CA TYR A 49 4.47 19.81 -19.11
C TYR A 49 2.98 20.07 -18.78
N TYR A 50 2.08 19.15 -19.12
CA TYR A 50 0.64 19.28 -18.86
C TYR A 50 0.21 18.65 -17.53
N GLU A 51 1.14 18.01 -16.82
CA GLU A 51 0.86 17.35 -15.55
C GLU A 51 0.94 18.36 -14.39
N PRO A 52 0.11 18.19 -13.35
CA PRO A 52 0.09 19.08 -12.21
C PRO A 52 1.45 19.10 -11.50
N GLU A 53 1.94 20.30 -11.18
CA GLU A 53 3.22 20.47 -10.48
C GLU A 53 3.15 20.14 -8.99
N ASN A 54 1.96 20.27 -8.41
CA ASN A 54 1.71 20.19 -6.98
C ASN A 54 1.44 18.76 -6.46
N ARG A 55 1.56 17.72 -7.29
CA ARG A 55 1.25 16.33 -6.89
C ARG A 55 2.25 15.33 -7.43
N GLU A 56 2.76 14.46 -6.56
CA GLU A 56 3.54 13.29 -6.99
C GLU A 56 2.65 12.31 -7.79
N LEU A 57 3.22 11.74 -8.85
CA LEU A 57 2.55 10.86 -9.80
C LEU A 57 3.27 9.52 -9.96
N ASP A 58 4.47 9.36 -9.42
CA ASP A 58 5.18 8.09 -9.35
C ASP A 58 4.56 7.23 -8.25
N ILE A 59 3.84 6.19 -8.68
CA ILE A 59 3.14 5.24 -7.79
C ILE A 59 4.08 4.68 -6.72
N HIS A 60 5.31 4.34 -7.10
CA HIS A 60 6.27 3.81 -6.16
C HIS A 60 6.68 4.86 -5.12
N VAL A 61 6.84 6.13 -5.52
CA VAL A 61 7.11 7.23 -4.58
C VAL A 61 5.92 7.48 -3.66
N LEU A 62 4.70 7.52 -4.20
CA LEU A 62 3.47 7.71 -3.43
C LEU A 62 3.36 6.65 -2.33
N GLU A 63 3.44 5.38 -2.74
CA GLU A 63 3.21 4.26 -1.83
C GLU A 63 4.34 4.09 -0.80
N SER A 64 5.60 4.19 -1.22
CA SER A 64 6.74 4.11 -0.26
C SER A 64 6.76 5.29 0.71
N THR A 65 6.42 6.50 0.26
CA THR A 65 6.35 7.68 1.15
C THR A 65 5.24 7.52 2.18
N ALA A 66 4.06 7.05 1.75
CA ALA A 66 2.95 6.79 2.65
C ALA A 66 3.32 5.72 3.70
N TYR A 67 3.81 4.56 3.27
CA TYR A 67 4.21 3.49 4.18
C TYR A 67 5.33 3.90 5.14
N THR A 68 6.31 4.68 4.68
CA THR A 68 7.37 5.25 5.55
C THR A 68 6.74 6.12 6.65
N ARG A 69 5.85 7.05 6.28
CA ARG A 69 5.17 7.91 7.27
C ARG A 69 4.32 7.12 8.26
N LEU A 70 3.57 6.13 7.77
CA LEU A 70 2.72 5.29 8.59
C LEU A 70 3.55 4.45 9.59
N LYS A 71 4.71 3.96 9.15
CA LYS A 71 5.67 3.27 10.00
C LYS A 71 6.26 4.19 11.07
N ASP A 72 6.72 5.39 10.69
CA ASP A 72 7.26 6.39 11.63
C ASP A 72 6.24 6.81 12.70
N ARG A 73 4.96 6.79 12.37
CA ARG A 73 3.84 7.10 13.28
C ARG A 73 3.33 5.87 14.06
N GLY A 74 3.98 4.70 13.91
CA GLY A 74 3.70 3.48 14.68
C GLY A 74 2.47 2.69 14.21
N LEU A 75 1.94 2.94 13.01
CA LEU A 75 0.75 2.25 12.52
C LEU A 75 1.02 0.80 12.10
N CYS A 76 2.28 0.50 11.72
CA CYS A 76 2.73 -0.87 11.45
C CYS A 76 2.70 -1.72 12.73
N ASP A 77 3.24 -1.21 13.84
CA ASP A 77 3.28 -1.92 15.12
C ASP A 77 1.88 -2.17 15.70
N ARG A 78 0.97 -1.25 15.43
CA ARG A 78 -0.46 -1.35 15.79
C ARG A 78 -1.26 -2.23 14.84
N ARG A 79 -0.63 -2.79 13.80
CA ARG A 79 -1.25 -3.66 12.78
C ARG A 79 -2.43 -3.02 12.04
N ILE A 80 -2.44 -1.70 11.92
CA ILE A 80 -3.44 -0.97 11.12
C ILE A 80 -3.11 -1.09 9.62
N VAL A 81 -1.82 -1.16 9.31
CA VAL A 81 -1.27 -1.39 7.98
C VAL A 81 -0.19 -2.47 8.06
N PRO A 82 0.15 -3.17 6.96
CA PRO A 82 1.27 -4.11 6.95
C PRO A 82 2.58 -3.42 7.28
N ASN A 83 3.52 -4.14 7.92
CA ASN A 83 4.84 -3.58 8.16
C ASN A 83 5.57 -3.30 6.83
N TYR A 84 6.12 -2.08 6.72
CA TYR A 84 6.94 -1.67 5.59
C TYR A 84 8.38 -2.13 5.80
N LEU A 85 8.81 -3.05 4.93
CA LEU A 85 10.10 -3.71 5.05
C LEU A 85 11.20 -2.98 4.28
N GLY A 86 10.88 -2.35 3.15
CA GLY A 86 11.87 -1.62 2.36
C GLY A 86 11.45 -1.48 0.91
N SER A 87 12.37 -1.04 0.06
CA SER A 87 12.14 -0.91 -1.38
C SER A 87 13.40 -1.04 -2.23
N ILE A 88 13.20 -1.31 -3.52
CA ILE A 88 14.24 -1.24 -4.55
C ILE A 88 13.72 -0.36 -5.68
N ARG A 89 14.56 0.56 -6.17
CA ARG A 89 14.18 1.52 -7.21
C ARG A 89 14.89 1.22 -8.52
N LYS A 90 14.16 1.38 -9.63
CA LYS A 90 14.67 1.43 -11.00
C LYS A 90 15.65 0.29 -11.34
N PHE A 91 15.24 -0.94 -11.07
CA PHE A 91 16.08 -2.11 -11.25
C PHE A 91 15.83 -2.78 -12.61
N ASP A 92 16.80 -3.56 -13.10
CA ASP A 92 16.69 -4.24 -14.39
C ASP A 92 15.75 -5.47 -14.30
N PRO A 93 14.58 -5.47 -14.97
CA PRO A 93 13.64 -6.59 -14.93
C PRO A 93 14.14 -7.85 -15.65
N PHE A 94 15.20 -7.74 -16.46
CA PHE A 94 15.82 -8.89 -17.13
C PHE A 94 16.48 -9.85 -16.13
N LEU A 95 17.00 -9.33 -15.02
CA LEU A 95 17.65 -10.12 -13.96
C LEU A 95 16.66 -10.99 -13.17
N CYS A 96 15.37 -10.69 -13.24
CA CYS A 96 14.30 -11.39 -12.53
C CYS A 96 13.41 -12.23 -13.46
N GLN A 97 13.92 -12.61 -14.64
CA GLN A 97 13.17 -13.47 -15.57
C GLN A 97 13.01 -14.89 -15.00
N PRO A 98 11.85 -15.55 -15.24
CA PRO A 98 10.75 -15.12 -16.12
C PRO A 98 9.67 -14.27 -15.42
N HIS A 99 9.83 -13.94 -14.14
CA HIS A 99 8.76 -13.41 -13.30
C HIS A 99 8.30 -12.00 -13.72
N LEU A 100 9.25 -11.16 -14.16
CA LEU A 100 9.01 -9.75 -14.50
C LEU A 100 8.91 -9.46 -15.99
N LYS A 101 8.48 -10.46 -16.79
CA LYS A 101 8.35 -10.33 -18.25
C LYS A 101 7.55 -9.10 -18.71
N MET A 102 6.50 -8.71 -17.98
CA MET A 102 5.64 -7.58 -18.39
C MET A 102 6.27 -6.19 -18.27
N PHE A 103 7.44 -6.09 -17.63
CA PHE A 103 8.17 -4.83 -17.48
C PHE A 103 9.33 -4.70 -18.49
N LEU A 104 9.56 -5.72 -19.34
CA LEU A 104 10.70 -5.74 -20.26
C LEU A 104 10.63 -4.66 -21.35
N ASP A 105 9.41 -4.32 -21.77
CA ASP A 105 9.15 -3.35 -22.83
C ASP A 105 8.88 -1.94 -22.28
N ASP A 106 8.99 -1.75 -20.96
CA ASP A 106 8.82 -0.44 -20.34
C ASP A 106 9.97 0.49 -20.72
N GLU A 107 9.64 1.73 -21.08
CA GLU A 107 10.63 2.79 -21.31
C GLU A 107 11.43 3.11 -20.04
N TYR A 108 10.81 2.97 -18.87
CA TYR A 108 11.40 3.30 -17.57
C TYR A 108 11.45 2.06 -16.66
N PRO A 109 12.59 1.80 -15.99
CA PRO A 109 12.74 0.61 -15.17
C PRO A 109 11.75 0.55 -13.99
N PRO A 110 11.22 -0.63 -13.66
CA PRO A 110 10.29 -0.80 -12.56
C PRO A 110 10.93 -0.54 -11.19
N SER A 111 10.08 -0.32 -10.20
CA SER A 111 10.46 -0.20 -8.79
C SER A 111 9.55 -1.06 -7.93
N ALA A 112 10.05 -1.54 -6.79
CA ALA A 112 9.33 -2.45 -5.92
C ALA A 112 9.35 -1.98 -4.47
N ILE A 113 8.28 -2.30 -3.74
CA ILE A 113 8.22 -2.21 -2.28
C ILE A 113 8.09 -3.61 -1.69
N PHE A 114 8.58 -3.77 -0.46
CA PHE A 114 8.44 -4.98 0.33
C PHE A 114 7.54 -4.72 1.54
N LEU A 115 6.51 -5.54 1.68
CA LEU A 115 5.54 -5.47 2.77
C LEU A 115 5.47 -6.79 3.52
N GLU A 116 5.07 -6.73 4.78
CA GLU A 116 4.73 -7.92 5.55
C GLU A 116 3.71 -8.80 4.84
N TYR A 117 3.97 -10.11 4.83
CA TYR A 117 2.97 -11.09 4.43
C TYR A 117 2.07 -11.42 5.61
N ILE A 118 0.80 -11.06 5.52
CA ILE A 118 -0.21 -11.37 6.53
C ILE A 118 -1.06 -12.54 6.00
N ALA A 119 -1.01 -13.67 6.70
CA ALA A 119 -1.82 -14.84 6.36
C ALA A 119 -3.30 -14.62 6.74
N GLY A 120 -4.21 -15.19 5.94
CA GLY A 120 -5.64 -15.13 6.23
C GLY A 120 -6.29 -13.76 6.02
N LEU A 121 -5.68 -12.88 5.20
CA LEU A 121 -6.33 -11.63 4.80
C LEU A 121 -7.50 -11.91 3.86
N GLU A 122 -8.67 -11.39 4.24
CA GLU A 122 -9.90 -11.44 3.46
C GLU A 122 -10.45 -10.04 3.27
N MET A 123 -11.07 -9.78 2.12
CA MET A 123 -11.76 -8.52 1.87
C MET A 123 -12.99 -8.41 2.78
N ILE A 124 -13.27 -7.23 3.31
CA ILE A 124 -14.54 -6.99 4.00
C ILE A 124 -15.71 -7.24 3.02
N SER A 125 -16.69 -8.02 3.46
CA SER A 125 -17.88 -8.42 2.72
C SER A 125 -19.06 -8.59 3.67
N LEU A 126 -20.27 -8.82 3.14
CA LEU A 126 -21.45 -9.08 3.96
C LEU A 126 -21.29 -10.35 4.84
N GLU A 127 -20.55 -11.34 4.37
CA GLU A 127 -20.37 -12.62 5.08
C GLU A 127 -19.49 -12.49 6.32
N ASN A 128 -18.54 -11.56 6.30
CA ASN A 128 -17.56 -11.36 7.36
C ASN A 128 -17.72 -9.98 8.05
N TYR A 129 -18.89 -9.36 7.87
CA TYR A 129 -19.27 -8.09 8.46
C TYR A 129 -19.56 -8.22 9.96
N THR A 130 -18.96 -7.34 10.77
CA THR A 130 -19.37 -7.10 12.17
C THR A 130 -19.26 -5.62 12.49
N GLU A 131 -20.09 -5.11 13.41
CA GLU A 131 -20.01 -3.70 13.83
C GLU A 131 -18.61 -3.33 14.32
N GLN A 132 -17.99 -4.21 15.13
CA GLN A 132 -16.63 -4.00 15.64
C GLN A 132 -15.57 -3.90 14.53
N ARG A 133 -15.68 -4.70 13.45
CA ARG A 133 -14.75 -4.60 12.31
C ARG A 133 -14.89 -3.28 11.59
N ILE A 134 -16.11 -2.78 11.42
CA ILE A 134 -16.34 -1.48 10.79
C ILE A 134 -15.85 -0.34 11.66
N ASP A 135 -16.10 -0.40 12.97
CA ASP A 135 -15.57 0.60 13.91
C ASP A 135 -14.04 0.61 13.90
N ASN A 136 -13.41 -0.57 13.83
CA ASN A 136 -11.96 -0.69 13.71
C ASN A 136 -11.44 -0.16 12.36
N LEU A 137 -12.18 -0.33 11.26
CA LEU A 137 -11.81 0.25 9.96
C LEU A 137 -11.90 1.79 10.00
N ILE A 138 -12.97 2.33 10.57
CA ILE A 138 -13.16 3.77 10.76
C ILE A 138 -12.05 4.35 11.65
N GLU A 139 -11.69 3.65 12.73
CA GLU A 139 -10.57 4.07 13.57
C GLU A 139 -9.23 3.94 12.82
N GLY A 140 -9.05 2.89 12.02
CA GLY A 140 -7.87 2.73 11.18
C GLY A 140 -7.64 3.90 10.23
N ILE A 141 -8.69 4.33 9.50
CA ILE A 141 -8.57 5.47 8.59
C ILE A 141 -8.32 6.78 9.34
N ARG A 142 -8.94 6.99 10.51
CA ARG A 142 -8.64 8.15 11.37
C ARG A 142 -7.18 8.20 11.80
N GLN A 143 -6.60 7.06 12.12
CA GLN A 143 -5.19 6.98 12.51
C GLN A 143 -4.27 7.24 11.33
N ILE A 144 -4.64 6.78 10.13
CA ILE A 144 -3.95 7.10 8.87
C ILE A 144 -3.99 8.62 8.62
N HIS A 145 -5.14 9.26 8.81
CA HIS A 145 -5.29 10.71 8.68
C HIS A 145 -4.52 11.50 9.74
N LYS A 146 -4.48 11.02 10.99
CA LYS A 146 -3.61 11.60 12.05
C LYS A 146 -2.13 11.51 11.73
N ALA A 147 -1.73 10.53 10.91
CA ALA A 147 -0.39 10.43 10.35
C ALA A 147 -0.18 11.36 9.14
N LEU A 148 -1.17 12.21 8.79
CA LEU A 148 -1.16 13.12 7.65
C LEU A 148 -1.00 12.39 6.31
N VAL A 149 -1.65 11.24 6.18
CA VAL A 149 -1.73 10.46 4.95
C VAL A 149 -3.20 10.39 4.54
N GLN A 150 -3.53 10.86 3.35
CA GLN A 150 -4.80 10.58 2.69
C GLN A 150 -4.67 9.32 1.86
N HIS A 151 -5.58 8.36 1.97
CA HIS A 151 -5.49 7.09 1.24
C HIS A 151 -5.88 7.23 -0.24
N ARG A 152 -6.88 8.06 -0.54
CA ARG A 152 -7.45 8.38 -1.87
C ARG A 152 -8.13 7.23 -2.62
N ASP A 153 -8.22 6.05 -2.03
CA ASP A 153 -8.94 4.89 -2.59
C ASP A 153 -9.53 4.00 -1.49
N PRO A 154 -10.39 4.55 -0.60
CA PRO A 154 -10.99 3.82 0.52
C PRO A 154 -12.13 2.91 0.03
N LYS A 155 -11.82 1.93 -0.82
CA LYS A 155 -12.78 0.96 -1.35
C LYS A 155 -12.66 -0.37 -0.60
N PRO A 156 -13.72 -1.18 -0.54
CA PRO A 156 -13.71 -2.46 0.21
C PRO A 156 -12.54 -3.38 -0.11
N ARG A 157 -12.03 -3.40 -1.35
CA ARG A 157 -10.86 -4.20 -1.75
C ARG A 157 -9.57 -3.89 -0.98
N ASN A 158 -9.48 -2.70 -0.38
CA ASN A 158 -8.33 -2.21 0.38
C ASN A 158 -8.57 -2.27 1.90
N MET A 159 -9.77 -2.73 2.29
CA MET A 159 -10.21 -2.90 3.68
C MET A 159 -10.24 -4.40 3.99
N MET A 160 -9.22 -4.88 4.70
CA MET A 160 -9.06 -6.29 4.96
C MET A 160 -9.41 -6.65 6.39
N VAL A 161 -9.92 -7.85 6.57
CA VAL A 161 -10.09 -8.53 7.85
C VAL A 161 -9.15 -9.73 7.89
N VAL A 162 -8.78 -10.17 9.09
CA VAL A 162 -8.00 -11.40 9.27
C VAL A 162 -8.95 -12.49 9.76
N ALA A 163 -9.04 -13.60 9.01
CA ALA A 163 -10.05 -14.64 9.22
C ALA A 163 -10.06 -15.20 10.66
N ASP A 164 -8.88 -15.41 11.25
CA ASP A 164 -8.72 -16.04 12.57
C ASP A 164 -8.60 -15.05 13.75
N THR A 165 -8.61 -13.75 13.48
CA THR A 165 -8.59 -12.72 14.53
C THR A 165 -9.79 -11.79 14.36
N PRO A 166 -10.90 -12.03 15.10
CA PRO A 166 -12.22 -11.49 14.82
C PRO A 166 -12.30 -9.97 14.66
N GLU A 167 -11.33 -9.23 15.18
CA GLU A 167 -11.35 -7.77 15.27
C GLU A 167 -10.20 -7.10 14.49
N THR A 168 -9.23 -7.87 14.00
CA THR A 168 -8.08 -7.27 13.30
C THR A 168 -8.47 -6.87 11.89
N VAL A 169 -8.30 -5.59 11.60
CA VAL A 169 -8.51 -5.02 10.28
C VAL A 169 -7.21 -4.39 9.79
N VAL A 170 -6.97 -4.46 8.49
CA VAL A 170 -5.75 -3.98 7.86
C VAL A 170 -6.10 -3.18 6.62
N TRP A 171 -5.52 -1.98 6.51
CA TRP A 171 -5.60 -1.12 5.34
C TRP A 171 -4.44 -1.41 4.38
N LEU A 172 -4.77 -1.62 3.11
CA LEU A 172 -3.81 -1.93 2.04
C LEU A 172 -3.84 -0.88 0.92
N ASP A 173 -2.81 -0.90 0.08
CA ASP A 173 -2.77 -0.23 -1.22
C ASP A 173 -2.78 1.30 -1.16
N PHE A 174 -1.61 1.86 -0.83
CA PHE A 174 -1.39 3.31 -0.77
C PHE A 174 -0.83 3.87 -2.09
N ASP A 175 -1.12 3.22 -3.21
CA ASP A 175 -0.63 3.56 -4.55
C ASP A 175 -1.11 4.93 -5.08
N ARG A 176 -2.20 5.43 -4.49
CA ARG A 176 -2.83 6.73 -4.77
C ARG A 176 -2.68 7.72 -3.64
N ALA A 177 -2.06 7.31 -2.53
CA ALA A 177 -2.05 8.08 -1.31
C ALA A 177 -1.39 9.44 -1.50
N GLU A 178 -1.78 10.40 -0.67
CA GLU A 178 -1.17 11.72 -0.63
C GLU A 178 -0.69 11.99 0.79
N THR A 179 0.55 12.43 0.92
CA THR A 179 1.19 12.61 2.22
C THR A 179 1.42 14.10 2.45
N TYR A 180 0.83 14.64 3.51
CA TYR A 180 0.90 16.06 3.83
C TYR A 180 1.99 16.37 4.86
N ASP A 181 2.62 17.53 4.70
CA ASP A 181 3.59 18.07 5.65
C ASP A 181 2.84 18.77 6.79
N GLU A 182 3.20 18.46 8.04
CA GLU A 182 2.51 18.94 9.24
C GLU A 182 2.51 20.47 9.33
N ASP A 183 3.60 21.10 8.90
CA ASP A 183 3.75 22.56 8.94
C ASP A 183 3.10 23.27 7.73
N LYS A 184 2.67 22.53 6.71
CA LYS A 184 2.17 23.10 5.44
C LYS A 184 0.77 22.66 5.06
N ILE A 185 0.16 21.74 5.81
CA ILE A 185 -1.16 21.22 5.48
C ILE A 185 -2.20 22.34 5.47
N THR A 186 -2.92 22.48 4.36
CA THR A 186 -3.93 23.52 4.17
C THR A 186 -5.28 23.13 4.80
N ALA A 187 -6.20 24.08 4.96
CA ALA A 187 -7.56 23.79 5.40
C ALA A 187 -8.26 22.84 4.40
N GLU A 188 -8.13 23.08 3.09
CA GLU A 188 -8.68 22.21 2.05
C GLU A 188 -8.13 20.77 2.15
N GLN A 189 -6.84 20.59 2.43
CA GLN A 189 -6.26 19.26 2.61
C GLN A 189 -6.78 18.55 3.86
N LYS A 190 -7.11 19.30 4.93
CA LYS A 190 -7.78 18.72 6.11
C LYS A 190 -9.22 18.32 5.78
N ASP A 191 -9.94 19.15 5.05
CA ASP A 191 -11.31 18.84 4.60
C ASP A 191 -11.31 17.55 3.74
N LEU A 192 -10.30 17.35 2.89
CA LEU A 192 -10.13 16.13 2.10
C LEU A 192 -9.90 14.86 2.94
N LEU A 193 -9.27 14.97 4.11
CA LEU A 193 -9.15 13.86 5.07
C LEU A 193 -10.52 13.57 5.70
N ASP A 194 -11.23 14.61 6.16
CA ASP A 194 -12.55 14.48 6.76
C ASP A 194 -13.58 13.88 5.78
N GLU A 195 -13.55 14.28 4.51
CA GLU A 195 -14.37 13.71 3.45
C GLU A 195 -14.10 12.22 3.23
N GLU A 196 -12.82 11.81 3.27
CA GLU A 196 -12.44 10.40 3.15
C GLU A 196 -12.98 9.57 4.32
N GLU A 197 -12.97 10.09 5.55
CA GLU A 197 -13.59 9.42 6.70
C GLU A 197 -15.10 9.23 6.48
N VAL A 198 -15.79 10.23 5.90
CA VAL A 198 -17.23 10.12 5.57
C VAL A 198 -17.48 9.03 4.52
N ILE A 199 -16.59 8.85 3.54
CA ILE A 199 -16.71 7.77 2.55
C ILE A 199 -16.64 6.41 3.24
N VAL A 200 -15.69 6.21 4.16
CA VAL A 200 -15.53 4.94 4.90
C VAL A 200 -16.75 4.67 5.78
N LYS A 201 -17.30 5.69 6.46
CA LYS A 201 -18.52 5.53 7.27
C LYS A 201 -19.72 5.06 6.46
N ARG A 202 -19.81 5.40 5.17
CA ARG A 202 -20.92 4.92 4.31
C ARG A 202 -20.89 3.42 4.09
N VAL A 203 -19.76 2.74 4.33
CA VAL A 203 -19.68 1.27 4.32
C VAL A 203 -20.62 0.65 5.37
N GLN A 204 -20.92 1.36 6.47
CA GLN A 204 -21.95 0.94 7.45
C GLN A 204 -23.36 0.80 6.84
N ASN A 205 -23.63 1.47 5.71
CA ASN A 205 -24.95 1.52 5.10
C ASN A 205 -25.11 0.56 3.91
N LEU A 206 -24.18 -0.39 3.71
CA LEU A 206 -24.38 -1.44 2.72
C LEU A 206 -25.55 -2.33 3.19
N PRO A 207 -26.63 -2.47 2.41
CA PRO A 207 -27.71 -3.38 2.76
C PRO A 207 -27.17 -4.81 2.81
N GLY A 208 -27.43 -5.49 3.92
CA GLY A 208 -27.19 -6.93 4.09
C GLY A 208 -28.13 -7.79 3.25
#